data_AF-A0A8B8ZHB3-F1
#
_entry.id   AF-A0A8B8ZHB3-F1
#
_cell.length_a   1.000
_cell.length_b   1.000
_cell.length_c   1.000
_cell.angle_alpha   90.00
_cell.angle_beta   90.00
_cell.angle_gamma   90.00
#
_symmetry.space_group_name_H-M   'P 1'
#
loop_
_entity.id
_entity.type
_entity.pdbx_description
1 polymer ?
#
loop_
_entity_poly.entity_id
_entity_poly.type
_entity_poly.pdbx_seq_one_letter_code
_entity_poly.pdbx_strand_id
1 'polypeptide(L)'
;MENSIRWLEFGRDPAPHLIPGSSFLGFGGGYPAMENAARRRREAINLGQVQLTTAVKQLATSMVDRERARSLIIVIQMICESIRFIRISDHLLDKYNSEEGLAAPDWMRDLEGDWGDLSAELLRQNEHIFYS
;
A
#
# COMPACT_ATOMS: atom_id res chain seq x y z
N MET A 1 19.41 -4.50 -25.51
CA MET A 1 19.59 -5.06 -24.16
C MET A 1 18.21 -5.36 -23.63
N GLU A 2 17.91 -6.64 -23.46
CA GLU A 2 16.68 -7.11 -22.82
C GLU A 2 16.71 -6.59 -21.37
N ASN A 3 15.81 -5.68 -21.02
CA ASN A 3 15.63 -5.25 -19.64
C ASN A 3 15.11 -6.48 -18.89
N SER A 4 16.02 -7.26 -18.29
CA SER A 4 15.64 -8.35 -17.40
C SER A 4 14.79 -7.73 -16.29
N ILE A 5 13.50 -8.08 -16.28
CA ILE A 5 12.57 -7.67 -15.24
C ILE A 5 13.12 -8.20 -13.92
N ARG A 6 13.73 -7.32 -13.11
CA ARG A 6 14.22 -7.68 -11.78
C ARG A 6 13.09 -7.46 -10.78
N TRP A 7 12.73 -8.52 -10.09
CA TRP A 7 11.79 -8.44 -8.96
C TRP A 7 12.38 -7.56 -7.87
N LEU A 8 11.53 -6.71 -7.29
CA LEU A 8 11.86 -5.90 -6.13
C LEU A 8 11.05 -6.40 -4.94
N GLU A 9 11.68 -6.48 -3.79
CA GLU A 9 11.03 -6.91 -2.56
C GLU A 9 11.23 -5.91 -1.42
N PHE A 10 10.25 -5.83 -0.54
CA PHE A 10 10.39 -5.08 0.71
C PHE A 10 11.47 -5.72 1.58
N GLY A 11 12.23 -4.88 2.26
CA GLY A 11 13.30 -5.32 3.14
C GLY A 11 14.61 -4.59 2.86
N ARG A 12 15.66 -5.05 3.54
CA ARG A 12 17.02 -4.54 3.43
C ARG A 12 17.99 -5.66 3.81
N ASP A 13 19.19 -5.59 3.29
CA ASP A 13 20.26 -6.50 3.72
C ASP A 13 20.52 -6.37 5.23
N PRO A 14 20.87 -7.48 5.92
CA PRO A 14 21.12 -8.83 5.39
C PRO A 14 19.90 -9.76 5.49
N ALA A 15 18.66 -9.26 5.36
CA ALA A 15 17.47 -10.10 5.44
C ALA A 15 17.47 -11.19 4.34
N PRO A 16 16.89 -12.38 4.59
CA PRO A 16 16.76 -13.40 3.57
C PRO A 16 15.80 -12.95 2.46
N HIS A 17 16.18 -13.18 1.21
CA HIS A 17 15.32 -12.92 0.07
C HIS A 17 14.17 -13.92 -0.02
N LEU A 18 12.96 -13.44 -0.30
CA LEU A 18 11.79 -14.30 -0.55
C LEU A 18 11.73 -14.72 -2.02
N ILE A 19 12.19 -13.86 -2.92
CA ILE A 19 12.19 -14.11 -4.37
C ILE A 19 13.65 -14.28 -4.85
N PRO A 20 14.04 -15.46 -5.39
CA PRO A 20 15.37 -15.67 -5.93
C PRO A 20 15.72 -14.66 -7.03
N GLY A 21 16.91 -14.05 -6.94
CA GLY A 21 17.38 -13.06 -7.92
C GLY A 21 16.71 -11.69 -7.83
N SER A 22 15.91 -11.43 -6.79
CA SER A 22 15.32 -10.13 -6.53
C SER A 22 16.33 -9.13 -5.94
N SER A 23 15.90 -7.90 -5.75
CA SER A 23 16.65 -6.88 -5.02
C SER A 23 15.77 -6.18 -4.00
N PHE A 24 16.35 -5.84 -2.85
CA PHE A 24 15.62 -5.11 -1.82
C PHE A 24 15.33 -3.67 -2.24
N LEU A 25 14.15 -3.18 -1.85
CA LEU A 25 13.74 -1.78 -1.94
C LEU A 25 14.47 -0.88 -0.93
N GLY A 26 15.11 -1.46 0.09
CA GLY A 26 15.80 -0.73 1.17
C GLY A 26 14.87 -0.27 2.29
N PHE A 27 13.56 -0.57 2.21
CA PHE A 27 12.56 -0.25 3.22
C PHE A 27 11.52 -1.37 3.38
N GLY A 28 10.90 -1.45 4.56
CA GLY A 28 9.85 -2.42 4.87
C GLY A 28 8.49 -2.06 4.27
N GLY A 29 7.60 -3.05 4.18
CA GLY A 29 6.26 -2.89 3.59
C GLY A 29 5.19 -2.28 4.51
N GLY A 30 5.53 -2.00 5.77
CA GLY A 30 4.64 -1.29 6.68
C GLY A 30 4.56 0.20 6.33
N TYR A 31 3.38 0.80 6.50
CA TYR A 31 3.17 2.21 6.21
C TYR A 31 4.18 3.17 6.87
N PRO A 32 4.58 3.02 8.15
CA PRO A 32 5.60 3.89 8.74
C PRO A 32 6.95 3.84 8.01
N ALA A 33 7.37 2.66 7.54
CA ALA A 33 8.62 2.51 6.79
C ALA A 33 8.51 3.13 5.40
N MET A 34 7.38 2.95 4.71
CA MET A 34 7.14 3.56 3.40
C MET A 34 6.99 5.08 3.49
N GLU A 35 6.29 5.63 4.49
CA GLU A 35 6.16 7.08 4.70
C GLU A 35 7.53 7.72 4.96
N ASN A 36 8.39 7.06 5.73
CA ASN A 36 9.76 7.50 5.98
C ASN A 36 10.58 7.52 4.68
N ALA A 37 10.54 6.44 3.90
CA ALA A 37 11.24 6.35 2.61
C ALA A 37 10.72 7.39 1.60
N ALA A 38 9.40 7.59 1.55
CA ALA A 38 8.74 8.59 0.71
C ALA A 38 8.99 10.02 1.18
N ARG A 39 9.47 10.22 2.41
CA ARG A 39 9.55 11.52 3.11
C ARG A 39 8.21 12.27 3.04
N ARG A 40 7.11 11.52 3.18
CA ARG A 40 5.76 12.04 3.05
C ARG A 40 4.77 11.14 3.77
N ARG A 41 3.91 11.76 4.57
CA ARG A 41 2.79 11.09 5.26
C ARG A 41 1.66 10.79 4.27
N ARG A 42 0.88 9.75 4.55
CA ARG A 42 -0.27 9.35 3.71
C ARG A 42 -1.37 10.40 3.59
N GLU A 43 -1.58 11.24 4.61
CA GLU A 43 -2.46 12.43 4.54
C GLU A 43 -2.07 13.43 3.47
N ALA A 44 -0.81 13.44 3.03
CA ALA A 44 -0.32 14.36 2.01
C ALA A 44 -0.16 13.67 0.65
N ILE A 45 -0.72 12.47 0.48
CA ILE A 45 -0.67 11.69 -0.75
C ILE A 45 -2.09 11.55 -1.28
N ASN A 46 -2.35 12.19 -2.41
CA ASN A 46 -3.64 12.07 -3.07
C ASN A 46 -3.76 10.70 -3.76
N LEU A 47 -4.97 10.17 -3.75
CA LEU A 47 -5.40 8.91 -4.35
C LEU A 47 -6.41 9.21 -5.46
N GLY A 48 -6.33 8.48 -6.56
CA GLY A 48 -7.16 8.70 -7.74
C GLY A 48 -6.55 8.05 -8.98
N GLN A 49 -7.30 8.02 -10.09
CA GLN A 49 -6.87 7.35 -11.32
C GLN A 49 -5.54 7.89 -11.86
N VAL A 50 -5.37 9.22 -11.84
CA VAL A 50 -4.14 9.87 -12.31
C VAL A 50 -2.95 9.51 -11.42
N GLN A 51 -3.16 9.49 -10.10
CA GLN A 51 -2.14 9.16 -9.11
C GLN A 51 -1.75 7.69 -9.22
N LEU A 52 -2.70 6.77 -9.40
CA LEU A 52 -2.45 5.35 -9.62
C LEU A 52 -1.68 5.11 -10.93
N THR A 53 -2.10 5.75 -12.02
CA THR A 53 -1.42 5.67 -13.32
C THR A 53 0.02 6.14 -13.21
N THR A 54 0.24 7.24 -12.50
CA THR A 54 1.58 7.78 -12.25
C THR A 54 2.39 6.84 -11.36
N ALA A 55 1.80 6.29 -10.31
CA ALA A 55 2.45 5.35 -9.41
C ALA A 55 2.94 4.10 -10.14
N VAL A 56 2.10 3.49 -10.98
CA VAL A 56 2.49 2.33 -11.80
C VAL A 56 3.66 2.66 -12.73
N LYS A 57 3.62 3.81 -13.40
CA LYS A 57 4.74 4.27 -14.26
C LYS A 57 6.02 4.48 -13.47
N GLN A 58 5.93 5.08 -12.28
CA GLN A 58 7.09 5.30 -11.40
C GLN A 58 7.67 3.98 -10.89
N LEU A 59 6.84 3.00 -10.54
CA LEU A 59 7.33 1.67 -10.16
C LEU A 59 8.05 0.95 -11.29
N ALA A 60 7.57 1.11 -12.53
CA ALA A 60 8.19 0.50 -13.69
C ALA A 60 9.52 1.15 -14.13
N THR A 61 9.74 2.43 -13.82
CA THR A 61 10.82 3.22 -14.43
C THR A 61 11.77 3.88 -13.44
N SER A 62 11.31 4.23 -12.25
CA SER A 62 12.12 4.93 -11.26
C SER A 62 13.09 3.98 -10.58
N MET A 63 14.28 4.47 -10.29
CA MET A 63 15.25 3.85 -9.39
C MET A 63 15.37 4.61 -8.06
N VAL A 64 14.52 5.63 -7.85
CA VAL A 64 14.55 6.47 -6.66
C VAL A 64 13.62 5.89 -5.60
N ASP A 65 14.19 5.45 -4.48
CA ASP A 65 13.43 4.81 -3.39
C ASP A 65 12.27 5.66 -2.89
N ARG A 66 12.45 6.99 -2.85
CA ARG A 66 11.39 7.93 -2.47
C ARG A 66 10.16 7.81 -3.36
N GLU A 67 10.36 7.79 -4.68
CA GLU A 67 9.26 7.70 -5.64
C GLU A 67 8.64 6.32 -5.65
N ARG A 68 9.45 5.26 -5.47
CA ARG A 68 8.96 3.88 -5.33
C ARG A 68 8.11 3.73 -4.07
N ALA A 69 8.56 4.22 -2.92
CA ALA A 69 7.83 4.17 -1.66
C ALA A 69 6.49 4.93 -1.75
N ARG A 70 6.50 6.16 -2.30
CA ARG A 70 5.27 6.93 -2.53
C ARG A 70 4.30 6.21 -3.47
N SER A 71 4.82 5.57 -4.52
CA SER A 71 4.00 4.84 -5.49
C SER A 71 3.41 3.56 -4.89
N LEU A 72 4.16 2.84 -4.05
CA LEU A 72 3.67 1.67 -3.32
C LEU A 72 2.56 2.03 -2.34
N ILE A 73 2.66 3.16 -1.63
CA ILE A 73 1.57 3.67 -0.78
C ILE A 73 0.28 3.81 -1.59
N ILE A 74 0.33 4.49 -2.75
CA ILE A 74 -0.83 4.71 -3.61
C ILE A 74 -1.44 3.37 -4.07
N VAL A 75 -0.60 2.46 -4.56
CA VAL A 75 -1.03 1.15 -5.06
C VAL A 75 -1.66 0.31 -3.95
N ILE A 76 -1.06 0.28 -2.76
CA ILE A 76 -1.58 -0.48 -1.63
C ILE A 76 -2.93 0.10 -1.18
N GLN A 77 -3.04 1.42 -1.00
CA GLN A 77 -4.30 2.04 -0.60
C GLN A 77 -5.42 1.85 -1.64
N MET A 78 -5.10 1.99 -2.93
CA MET A 78 -6.12 1.91 -3.97
C MET A 78 -6.52 0.48 -4.34
N ILE A 79 -5.64 -0.51 -4.17
CA ILE A 79 -5.92 -1.90 -4.54
C ILE A 79 -6.14 -2.76 -3.30
N CYS A 80 -5.14 -2.88 -2.43
CA CYS A 80 -5.21 -3.79 -1.28
C CYS A 80 -6.26 -3.35 -0.26
N GLU A 81 -6.29 -2.06 0.10
CA GLU A 81 -7.24 -1.58 1.11
C GLU A 81 -8.68 -1.54 0.59
N SER A 82 -8.87 -1.19 -0.68
CA SER A 82 -10.18 -1.28 -1.35
C SER A 82 -10.74 -2.72 -1.39
N ILE A 83 -9.87 -3.73 -1.51
CA ILE A 83 -10.28 -5.14 -1.44
C ILE A 83 -10.67 -5.54 -0.02
N ARG A 84 -9.93 -5.07 1.00
CA ARG A 84 -10.22 -5.38 2.41
C ARG A 84 -11.49 -4.71 2.91
N PHE A 85 -11.73 -3.47 2.50
CA PHE A 85 -12.82 -2.65 3.01
C PHE A 85 -13.62 -2.00 1.87
N ILE A 86 -14.86 -2.48 1.68
CA ILE A 86 -15.80 -1.91 0.70
C ILE A 86 -15.98 -0.40 0.91
N ARG A 87 -16.02 0.07 2.16
CA ARG A 87 -16.12 1.49 2.50
C ARG A 87 -14.96 2.33 1.93
N ILE A 88 -13.75 1.78 1.88
CA ILE A 88 -12.59 2.44 1.26
C ILE A 88 -12.80 2.51 -0.25
N SER A 89 -13.21 1.40 -0.87
CA SER A 89 -13.53 1.37 -2.30
C SER A 89 -14.58 2.43 -2.67
N ASP A 90 -15.70 2.48 -1.93
CA ASP A 90 -16.78 3.43 -2.17
C ASP A 90 -16.31 4.89 -2.04
N HIS A 91 -15.47 5.17 -1.04
CA HIS A 91 -14.90 6.51 -0.87
C HIS A 91 -13.99 6.92 -2.02
N LEU A 92 -13.14 6.00 -2.49
CA LEU A 92 -12.24 6.25 -3.61
C LEU A 92 -12.98 6.41 -4.93
N LEU A 93 -14.14 5.77 -5.11
CA LEU A 93 -14.97 5.89 -6.31
C LEU A 93 -15.57 7.29 -6.48
N ASP A 94 -15.89 8.01 -5.40
CA ASP A 94 -16.52 9.34 -5.47
C ASP A 94 -15.68 10.37 -6.25
N LYS A 95 -14.35 10.24 -6.20
CA LYS A 95 -13.41 11.13 -6.91
C LYS A 95 -12.37 10.39 -7.75
N TYR A 96 -12.63 9.14 -8.12
CA TYR A 96 -11.66 8.32 -8.86
C TYR A 96 -11.17 9.00 -10.15
N ASN A 97 -12.07 9.67 -10.88
CA ASN A 97 -11.76 10.37 -12.14
C ASN A 97 -11.35 11.84 -11.95
N SER A 98 -11.23 12.34 -10.72
CA SER A 98 -10.74 13.70 -10.45
C SER A 98 -9.25 13.79 -10.74
N GLU A 99 -8.80 14.86 -11.40
CA GLU A 99 -7.37 15.10 -11.63
C GLU A 99 -6.60 15.30 -10.32
N GLU A 100 -7.21 15.98 -9.35
CA GLU A 100 -6.59 16.29 -8.06
C GLU A 100 -6.50 15.05 -7.14
N GLY A 101 -7.39 14.08 -7.31
CA GLY A 101 -7.58 12.96 -6.38
C GLY A 101 -8.06 13.42 -4.99
N LEU A 102 -7.97 12.53 -4.01
CA LEU A 102 -8.28 12.81 -2.60
C LEU A 102 -7.21 12.26 -1.68
N ALA A 103 -6.82 13.03 -0.68
CA ALA A 103 -6.03 12.52 0.43
C ALA A 103 -6.86 11.54 1.26
N ALA A 104 -6.23 10.49 1.80
CA ALA A 104 -6.90 9.53 2.68
C ALA A 104 -7.36 10.23 3.99
N PRO A 105 -8.67 10.26 4.29
CA PRO A 105 -9.19 10.87 5.52
C PRO A 105 -8.84 10.01 6.75
N ASP A 106 -8.93 10.60 7.94
CA ASP A 106 -8.56 9.95 9.21
C ASP A 106 -9.23 8.58 9.39
N TRP A 107 -10.55 8.51 9.19
CA TRP A 107 -11.31 7.25 9.34
C TRP A 107 -10.83 6.12 8.42
N MET A 108 -10.29 6.45 7.24
CA MET A 108 -9.75 5.46 6.31
C MET A 108 -8.41 4.94 6.83
N ARG A 109 -7.58 5.83 7.38
CA ARG A 109 -6.27 5.49 7.92
C ARG A 109 -6.36 4.69 9.22
N ASP A 110 -7.35 5.00 10.05
CA ASP A 110 -7.66 4.23 11.26
C ASP A 110 -8.07 2.80 10.87
N LEU A 111 -8.96 2.67 9.88
CA LEU A 111 -9.43 1.37 9.38
C LEU A 111 -8.29 0.51 8.79
N GLU A 112 -7.37 1.13 8.05
CA GLU A 112 -6.16 0.48 7.54
C GLU A 112 -5.20 0.02 8.66
N GLY A 113 -5.10 0.81 9.75
CA GLY A 113 -4.29 0.47 10.92
C GLY A 113 -4.88 -0.65 11.75
N ASP A 114 -6.21 -0.71 11.85
CA ASP A 114 -6.95 -1.59 12.75
C ASP A 114 -7.31 -2.96 12.12
N TRP A 115 -6.98 -3.21 10.84
CA TRP A 115 -7.34 -4.47 10.17
C TRP A 115 -6.87 -5.73 10.91
N GLY A 116 -5.67 -5.68 11.51
CA GLY A 116 -5.14 -6.80 12.30
C GLY A 116 -6.02 -7.11 13.50
N ASP A 117 -6.44 -6.09 14.23
CA ASP A 117 -7.27 -6.20 15.41
C ASP A 117 -8.72 -6.60 15.06
N LEU A 118 -9.28 -6.02 13.98
CA LEU A 118 -10.59 -6.41 13.45
C LEU A 118 -10.63 -7.87 13.00
N SER A 119 -9.57 -8.34 12.32
CA SER A 119 -9.46 -9.73 11.87
C SER A 119 -9.34 -10.69 13.05
N ALA A 120 -8.53 -10.34 14.05
CA ALA A 120 -8.37 -11.13 15.26
C ALA A 120 -9.68 -11.24 16.06
N GLU A 121 -10.42 -10.13 16.18
CA GLU A 121 -11.70 -10.11 16.88
C GLU A 121 -12.77 -10.92 16.16
N LEU A 122 -12.88 -10.81 14.82
CA LEU A 122 -13.81 -11.64 14.04
C LEU A 122 -13.51 -13.13 14.16
N LEU A 123 -12.24 -13.53 14.14
CA LEU A 123 -11.84 -14.93 14.34
C LEU A 123 -12.22 -15.40 15.74
N ARG A 124 -11.95 -14.60 16.77
CA ARG A 124 -12.32 -14.90 18.16
C ARG A 124 -13.84 -15.05 18.33
N GLN A 125 -14.64 -14.16 17.73
CA GLN A 125 -16.10 -14.24 17.80
C GLN A 125 -16.65 -15.48 17.08
N ASN A 126 -16.08 -15.86 15.92
CA ASN A 126 -16.47 -17.08 15.24
C ASN A 126 -16.16 -18.33 16.06
N GLU A 127 -15.00 -18.41 16.72
CA GLU A 127 -14.70 -19.51 17.64
C GLU A 127 -15.76 -19.61 18.75
N HIS A 128 -16.20 -18.50 19.33
CA HIS A 128 -17.25 -18.52 20.36
C HIS A 128 -18.62 -19.00 19.86
N ILE A 129 -18.97 -18.77 18.59
CA ILE A 129 -20.26 -19.20 18.00
C ILE A 129 -20.28 -20.71 17.70
N PHE A 130 -19.13 -21.32 17.39
CA PHE A 130 -19.06 -22.77 17.10
C PHE A 130 -18.92 -23.65 18.35
N TYR A 131 -18.68 -23.06 19.52
CA TYR A 131 -18.59 -23.76 20.81
C TYR A 131 -19.75 -23.43 21.78
N SER A 132 -20.82 -22.80 21.30
CA SER A 132 -22.07 -22.54 22.05
C SER A 132 -23.25 -23.34 21.50
#